data_AF-U3A580-F1
#
_entry.id   AF-U3A580-F1
#
_cell.length_a   1.000
_cell.length_b   1.000
_cell.length_c   1.000
_cell.angle_alpha   90.00
_cell.angle_beta   90.00
_cell.angle_gamma   90.00
#
_symmetry.space_group_name_H-M   'P 1'
#
loop_
_entity.id
_entity.type
_entity.pdbx_description
1 polymer ?
#
loop_
_entity_poly.entity_id
_entity_poly.type
_entity_poly.pdbx_seq_one_letter_code
_entity_poly.pdbx_strand_id
1 'polypeptide(L)'
;MGNLRLSKHDGRVTGGNGVLDLSGTRDLLYAWGNWSNNNTFTDWYREAPYLASVAPKPTRNHISITDEQAGIIDKAIANLLQSHDSQAMAFLVLYYVYGLNKSEIARLATKADRVKCSEGKVRNAIQLAEFFLAGVFFHQGLLKELSSKAA
;
A
#
# COMPACT_ATOMS: atom_id res chain seq x y z
N MET A 1 3.84 36.83 -0.60
CA MET A 1 4.81 35.74 -0.35
C MET A 1 4.54 35.21 1.06
N GLY A 2 3.74 34.15 1.17
CA GLY A 2 3.36 33.56 2.46
C GLY A 2 4.32 32.45 2.83
N ASN A 3 4.87 32.51 4.05
CA ASN A 3 5.86 31.56 4.55
C ASN A 3 5.30 30.14 4.64
N LEU A 4 5.92 29.20 3.95
CA LEU A 4 5.67 27.76 4.08
C LEU A 4 6.16 27.28 5.45
N ARG A 5 5.24 26.79 6.29
CA ARG A 5 5.57 26.05 7.51
C ARG A 5 5.59 24.55 7.19
N LEU A 6 6.77 23.95 7.24
CA LEU A 6 6.94 22.49 7.22
C LEU A 6 6.53 21.92 8.60
N SER A 7 5.37 21.30 8.69
CA SER A 7 5.03 20.44 9.83
C SER A 7 5.77 19.11 9.66
N LYS A 8 6.73 18.83 10.55
CA LYS A 8 7.59 17.64 10.50
C LYS A 8 6.88 16.34 10.94
N HIS A 9 5.58 16.36 11.20
CA HIS A 9 4.90 15.25 11.89
C HIS A 9 3.81 14.53 11.11
N ASP A 10 3.45 14.99 9.91
CA ASP A 10 2.49 14.32 9.06
C ASP A 10 2.98 14.53 7.62
N GLY A 11 3.15 13.47 6.84
CA GLY A 11 3.68 13.54 5.46
C GLY A 11 2.77 14.30 4.48
N ARG A 12 1.82 15.10 4.97
CA ARG A 12 0.89 15.90 4.22
C ARG A 12 1.51 17.25 3.89
N VAL A 13 1.93 17.39 2.64
CA VAL A 13 2.16 18.70 2.02
C VAL A 13 0.79 19.26 1.65
N THR A 14 0.18 20.00 2.56
CA THR A 14 -1.11 20.67 2.31
C THR A 14 -0.89 21.89 1.42
N GLY A 15 -1.27 21.76 0.16
CA GLY A 15 -1.43 22.87 -0.78
C GLY A 15 -2.65 22.59 -1.65
N GLY A 16 -3.64 23.49 -1.62
CA GLY A 16 -4.85 23.39 -2.43
C GLY A 16 -4.50 23.34 -3.93
N ASN A 17 -5.11 22.39 -4.64
CA ASN A 17 -5.02 22.15 -6.08
C ASN A 17 -3.67 21.59 -6.57
N GLY A 18 -3.56 20.25 -6.58
CA GLY A 18 -2.63 19.52 -7.46
C GLY A 18 -1.34 18.99 -6.83
N VAL A 19 -1.43 18.28 -5.70
CA VAL A 19 -0.30 17.51 -5.16
C VAL A 19 -0.63 16.02 -5.23
N LEU A 20 0.32 15.21 -5.72
CA LEU A 20 0.25 13.75 -5.64
C LEU A 20 0.31 13.34 -4.17
N ASP A 21 -0.82 12.92 -3.61
CA ASP A 21 -0.88 12.45 -2.22
C ASP A 21 -0.31 11.03 -2.12
N LEU A 22 0.95 10.95 -1.71
CA LEU A 22 1.63 9.69 -1.47
C LEU A 22 1.06 8.95 -0.26
N SER A 23 0.51 9.67 0.73
CA SER A 23 -0.12 9.04 1.89
C SER A 23 -1.40 8.32 1.46
N GLY A 24 -2.30 9.03 0.77
CA GLY A 24 -3.52 8.45 0.22
C GLY A 24 -3.24 7.31 -0.77
N THR A 25 -2.15 7.39 -1.53
CA THR A 25 -1.70 6.29 -2.40
C THR A 25 -1.30 5.05 -1.60
N ARG A 26 -0.56 5.21 -0.50
CA ARG A 26 -0.19 4.09 0.38
C ARG A 26 -1.40 3.50 1.06
N ASP A 27 -2.33 4.34 1.50
CA ASP A 27 -3.59 3.92 2.12
C ASP A 27 -4.44 3.08 1.16
N LEU A 28 -4.54 3.48 -0.12
CA LEU A 28 -5.14 2.69 -1.18
C LEU A 28 -4.42 1.36 -1.40
N LEU A 29 -3.09 1.36 -1.39
CA LEU A 29 -2.30 0.14 -1.57
C LEU A 29 -2.45 -0.82 -0.39
N TYR A 30 -2.61 -0.33 0.84
CA TYR A 30 -2.94 -1.17 1.99
C TYR A 30 -4.35 -1.75 1.89
N ALA A 31 -5.33 -0.94 1.46
CA ALA A 31 -6.69 -1.42 1.24
C ALA A 31 -6.75 -2.49 0.13
N TRP A 32 -6.05 -2.24 -0.98
CA TRP A 32 -5.88 -3.19 -2.08
C TRP A 32 -5.12 -4.44 -1.65
N GLY A 33 -4.08 -4.29 -0.84
CA GLY A 33 -3.32 -5.42 -0.30
C GLY A 33 -4.20 -6.32 0.56
N ASN A 34 -5.06 -5.73 1.39
CA ASN A 34 -6.04 -6.48 2.20
C ASN A 34 -7.13 -7.13 1.34
N TRP A 35 -7.62 -6.44 0.30
CA TRP A 35 -8.59 -7.01 -0.65
C TRP A 35 -7.98 -8.16 -1.46
N SER A 36 -6.72 -8.04 -1.88
CA SER A 36 -6.00 -9.03 -2.69
C SER A 36 -5.51 -10.22 -1.87
N ASN A 37 -5.27 -10.00 -0.57
CA ASN A 37 -4.97 -11.07 0.36
C ASN A 37 -6.28 -11.83 0.58
N ASN A 38 -6.51 -12.87 -0.22
CA ASN A 38 -7.60 -13.85 -0.12
C ASN A 38 -7.65 -14.60 1.24
N ASN A 39 -6.99 -14.08 2.27
CA ASN A 39 -7.15 -14.55 3.62
C ASN A 39 -8.59 -14.23 4.07
N THR A 40 -9.43 -15.26 4.04
CA THR A 40 -10.83 -15.18 4.48
C THR A 40 -10.96 -14.91 5.98
N PHE A 41 -9.84 -14.81 6.72
CA PHE A 41 -9.79 -14.70 8.19
C PHE A 41 -10.73 -15.71 8.86
N THR A 42 -10.92 -16.87 8.20
CA THR A 42 -11.66 -18.02 8.73
C THR A 42 -10.82 -18.83 9.70
N ASP A 43 -9.61 -18.36 10.00
CA ASP A 43 -8.88 -18.80 11.17
C ASP A 43 -9.74 -18.49 12.39
N TRP A 44 -10.20 -19.56 13.05
CA TRP A 44 -10.88 -19.47 14.32
C TRP A 44 -10.03 -18.64 15.28
N TYR A 45 -10.67 -17.74 16.05
CA TYR A 45 -9.97 -17.00 17.08
C TYR A 45 -9.21 -17.97 17.98
N ARG A 46 -7.88 -17.81 18.07
CA ARG A 46 -7.04 -18.59 19.01
C ARG A 46 -7.30 -18.24 20.48
N GLU A 47 -8.27 -17.37 20.74
CA GLU A 47 -8.72 -16.95 22.04
C GLU A 47 -9.61 -18.04 22.64
N ALA A 48 -9.32 -18.45 23.87
CA ALA A 48 -10.14 -19.43 24.56
C ALA A 48 -11.58 -18.87 24.78
N PRO A 49 -12.63 -19.72 24.74
CA PRO A 49 -14.03 -19.30 24.85
C PRO A 49 -14.38 -18.43 26.07
N TYR A 50 -13.53 -18.44 27.11
CA TYR A 50 -13.74 -17.65 28.32
C TYR A 50 -13.36 -16.16 28.20
N LEU A 51 -12.66 -15.75 27.14
CA LEU A 51 -12.30 -14.35 26.86
C LEU A 51 -13.32 -13.61 25.96
N ALA A 52 -14.47 -14.22 25.68
CA ALA A 52 -15.51 -13.70 24.78
C ALA A 52 -16.13 -12.34 25.20
N SER A 53 -15.84 -11.84 26.40
CA SER A 53 -16.25 -10.50 26.85
C SER A 53 -15.28 -9.37 26.47
N VAL A 54 -14.14 -9.70 25.87
CA VAL A 54 -13.19 -8.68 25.36
C VAL A 54 -13.65 -8.29 23.97
N ALA A 55 -13.96 -6.99 23.79
CA ALA A 55 -14.35 -6.45 22.50
C ALA A 55 -13.35 -6.89 21.41
N PRO A 56 -13.82 -7.28 20.21
CA PRO A 56 -12.94 -7.69 19.13
C PRO A 56 -11.83 -6.67 18.96
N LYS A 57 -10.57 -7.14 18.91
CA LYS A 57 -9.44 -6.26 18.65
C LYS A 57 -9.77 -5.45 17.40
N PRO A 58 -9.81 -4.10 17.46
CA PRO A 58 -10.13 -3.31 16.30
C PRO A 58 -9.12 -3.64 15.21
N THR A 59 -9.61 -4.21 14.11
CA THR A 59 -8.80 -4.46 12.92
C THR A 59 -8.33 -3.10 12.41
N ARG A 60 -7.03 -2.95 12.19
CA ARG A 60 -6.39 -1.67 11.83
C ARG A 60 -7.05 -1.12 10.56
N ASN A 61 -7.70 0.05 10.69
CA ASN A 61 -8.22 0.95 9.66
C ASN A 61 -8.70 0.30 8.35
N HIS A 62 -9.98 -0.06 8.32
CA HIS A 62 -10.68 -0.60 7.16
C HIS A 62 -11.00 0.51 6.14
N ILE A 63 -9.99 1.03 5.43
CA ILE A 63 -10.29 1.65 4.14
C ILE A 63 -10.77 0.50 3.25
N SER A 64 -12.08 0.45 3.02
CA SER A 64 -12.69 -0.53 2.13
C SER A 64 -12.71 0.05 0.72
N ILE A 65 -12.12 -0.69 -0.21
CA ILE A 65 -12.22 -0.40 -1.64
C ILE A 65 -13.29 -1.29 -2.27
N THR A 66 -13.91 -0.80 -3.32
CA THR A 66 -14.86 -1.58 -4.13
C THR A 66 -14.11 -2.47 -5.13
N ASP A 67 -14.74 -3.54 -5.61
CA ASP A 67 -14.13 -4.43 -6.61
C ASP A 67 -13.74 -3.70 -7.89
N GLU A 68 -14.52 -2.69 -8.31
CA GLU A 68 -14.18 -1.85 -9.47
C GLU A 68 -12.90 -1.04 -9.23
N GLN A 69 -12.77 -0.41 -8.06
CA GLN A 69 -11.57 0.32 -7.66
C GLN A 69 -10.37 -0.62 -7.52
N ALA A 70 -10.58 -1.81 -6.94
CA ALA A 70 -9.55 -2.84 -6.85
C ALA A 70 -9.07 -3.29 -8.24
N GLY A 71 -9.98 -3.48 -9.19
CA GLY A 71 -9.64 -3.83 -10.57
C GLY A 71 -8.83 -2.75 -11.30
N ILE A 72 -9.10 -1.48 -11.03
CA ILE A 72 -8.29 -0.36 -11.56
C ILE A 72 -6.85 -0.42 -10.99
N ILE A 73 -6.72 -0.69 -9.70
CA ILE A 73 -5.42 -0.81 -9.02
C ILE A 73 -4.65 -2.04 -9.56
N ASP A 74 -5.31 -3.19 -9.69
CA ASP A 74 -4.74 -4.41 -10.26
C ASP A 74 -4.21 -4.17 -11.67
N LYS A 75 -4.98 -3.50 -12.52
CA LYS A 75 -4.54 -3.15 -13.88
C LYS A 75 -3.31 -2.23 -13.85
N ALA A 76 -3.26 -1.26 -12.94
CA ALA A 76 -2.11 -0.37 -12.79
C ALA A 76 -0.85 -1.12 -12.34
N ILE A 77 -0.99 -2.08 -11.42
CA ILE A 77 0.11 -2.92 -10.95
C ILE A 77 0.54 -3.92 -12.02
N ALA A 78 -0.38 -4.50 -12.77
CA ALA A 78 -0.08 -5.35 -13.92
C ALA A 78 0.71 -4.59 -15.01
N ASN A 79 0.43 -3.30 -15.20
CA ASN A 79 1.20 -2.47 -16.11
C ASN A 79 2.66 -2.26 -15.63
N LEU A 80 2.93 -2.23 -14.31
CA LEU A 80 4.29 -2.19 -13.78
C LEU A 80 5.10 -3.44 -14.20
N LEU A 81 4.44 -4.61 -14.23
CA LEU A 81 5.06 -5.86 -14.68
C LEU A 81 5.44 -5.81 -16.17
N GLN A 82 4.61 -5.18 -17.00
CA GLN A 82 4.82 -5.14 -18.45
C GLN A 82 5.83 -4.07 -18.89
N SER A 83 5.92 -2.95 -18.16
CA SER A 83 6.54 -1.73 -18.69
C SER A 83 7.97 -1.46 -18.23
N HIS A 84 8.40 -1.83 -17.00
CA HIS A 84 9.70 -1.31 -16.55
C HIS A 84 10.48 -2.07 -15.46
N ASP A 85 9.86 -2.83 -14.55
CA ASP A 85 10.62 -3.56 -13.51
C ASP A 85 9.77 -4.66 -12.84
N SER A 86 9.93 -5.91 -13.29
CA SER A 86 9.22 -7.06 -12.72
C SER A 86 9.55 -7.28 -11.23
N GLN A 87 10.73 -6.85 -10.78
CA GLN A 87 11.14 -6.95 -9.38
C GLN A 87 10.41 -5.93 -8.51
N ALA A 88 10.19 -4.70 -9.03
CA ALA A 88 9.44 -3.68 -8.29
C ALA A 88 8.00 -4.12 -8.03
N MET A 89 7.34 -4.75 -9.03
CA MET A 89 6.00 -5.32 -8.86
C MET A 89 6.00 -6.42 -7.79
N ALA A 90 6.95 -7.37 -7.87
CA ALA A 90 7.06 -8.44 -6.88
C ALA A 90 7.29 -7.90 -5.46
N PHE A 91 8.16 -6.90 -5.28
CA PHE A 91 8.39 -6.27 -3.98
C PHE A 91 7.16 -5.55 -3.45
N LEU A 92 6.39 -4.90 -4.32
CA LEU A 92 5.15 -4.23 -3.95
C LEU A 92 4.10 -5.24 -3.45
N VAL A 93 3.93 -6.36 -4.15
CA VAL A 93 3.04 -7.45 -3.73
C VAL A 93 3.48 -8.05 -2.40
N LEU A 94 4.77 -8.38 -2.25
CA LEU A 94 5.30 -8.95 -1.00
C LEU A 94 5.11 -8.00 0.20
N TYR A 95 5.21 -6.69 -0.03
CA TYR A 95 5.05 -5.70 1.03
C TYR A 95 3.58 -5.44 1.38
N TYR A 96 2.72 -5.18 0.39
CA TYR A 96 1.32 -4.77 0.64
C TYR A 96 0.35 -5.94 0.78
N VAL A 97 0.52 -7.03 0.03
CA VAL A 97 -0.39 -8.20 0.09
C VAL A 97 0.04 -9.16 1.19
N TYR A 98 1.33 -9.52 1.23
CA TYR A 98 1.85 -10.50 2.19
C TYR A 98 2.34 -9.88 3.50
N GLY A 99 2.40 -8.56 3.60
CA GLY A 99 2.79 -7.86 4.82
C GLY A 99 4.25 -8.09 5.25
N LEU A 100 5.14 -8.47 4.33
CA LEU A 100 6.54 -8.73 4.64
C LEU A 100 7.34 -7.45 4.86
N ASN A 101 8.35 -7.54 5.72
CA ASN A 101 9.22 -6.41 6.00
C ASN A 101 10.23 -6.19 4.86
N LYS A 102 10.69 -4.95 4.64
CA LYS A 102 11.62 -4.62 3.53
C LYS A 102 12.93 -5.41 3.60
N SER A 103 13.44 -5.66 4.80
CA SER A 103 14.65 -6.46 5.03
C SER A 103 14.41 -7.96 4.76
N GLU A 104 13.20 -8.47 5.02
CA GLU A 104 12.82 -9.85 4.69
C GLU A 104 12.71 -10.04 3.18
N ILE A 105 12.10 -9.08 2.48
CA ILE A 105 12.03 -9.05 1.02
C ILE A 105 13.43 -9.04 0.41
N ALA A 106 14.35 -8.22 0.92
CA ALA A 106 15.73 -8.19 0.45
C ALA A 106 16.44 -9.55 0.62
N ARG A 107 16.19 -10.25 1.74
CA ARG A 107 16.71 -11.60 1.98
C ARG A 107 16.12 -12.63 1.03
N LEU A 108 14.81 -12.57 0.78
CA LEU A 108 14.12 -13.46 -0.15
C LEU A 108 14.60 -13.26 -1.59
N ALA A 109 14.72 -12.01 -2.03
CA ALA A 109 15.27 -11.66 -3.35
C ALA A 109 16.70 -12.18 -3.51
N THR A 110 17.54 -11.99 -2.48
CA THR A 110 18.92 -12.51 -2.49
C THR A 110 18.97 -14.03 -2.65
N LYS A 111 18.05 -14.74 -1.98
CA LYS A 111 17.97 -16.20 -2.05
C LYS A 111 17.48 -16.68 -3.42
N ALA A 112 16.51 -15.98 -4.02
CA ALA A 112 15.93 -16.34 -5.31
C ALA A 112 16.91 -16.10 -6.46
N ASP A 113 17.48 -14.89 -6.55
CA ASP A 113 18.31 -14.48 -7.69
C ASP A 113 19.78 -14.88 -7.53
N ARG A 114 20.18 -15.38 -6.36
CA ARG A 114 21.57 -15.64 -5.96
C ARG A 114 22.48 -14.41 -6.06
N VAL A 115 21.89 -13.21 -6.21
CA VAL A 115 22.56 -11.91 -6.25
C VAL A 115 22.15 -11.13 -5.01
N LYS A 116 23.13 -10.54 -4.32
CA LYS A 116 22.86 -9.76 -3.10
C LYS A 116 21.94 -8.58 -3.39
N CYS A 117 20.76 -8.59 -2.77
CA CYS A 117 19.82 -7.47 -2.77
C CYS A 117 19.93 -6.72 -1.43
N SER A 118 20.17 -5.42 -1.48
CA SER A 118 20.20 -4.58 -0.29
C SER A 118 18.80 -4.08 0.07
N GLU A 119 18.54 -3.86 1.36
CA GLU A 119 17.28 -3.24 1.81
C GLU A 119 17.04 -1.88 1.13
N GLY A 120 18.12 -1.10 0.93
CA GLY A 120 18.04 0.19 0.24
C GLY A 120 17.52 0.07 -1.20
N LYS A 121 17.92 -0.99 -1.92
CA LYS A 121 17.41 -1.26 -3.27
C LYS A 121 15.92 -1.57 -3.25
N VAL A 122 15.47 -2.41 -2.32
CA VAL A 122 14.04 -2.73 -2.13
C VAL A 122 13.25 -1.48 -1.78
N ARG A 123 13.77 -0.64 -0.87
CA ARG A 123 13.11 0.61 -0.47
C ARG A 123 12.94 1.56 -1.65
N ASN A 124 14.00 1.76 -2.45
CA ASN A 124 13.96 2.64 -3.61
C ASN A 124 12.99 2.11 -4.68
N ALA A 125 13.01 0.80 -4.95
CA ALA A 125 12.09 0.18 -5.91
C ALA A 125 10.61 0.36 -5.49
N ILE A 126 10.29 0.11 -4.21
CA ILE A 126 8.95 0.33 -3.68
C ILE A 126 8.55 1.81 -3.77
N GLN A 127 9.44 2.74 -3.40
CA GLN A 127 9.14 4.17 -3.48
C GLN A 127 8.86 4.63 -4.92
N LEU A 128 9.68 4.20 -5.88
CA LEU A 128 9.47 4.53 -7.30
C LEU A 128 8.13 3.97 -7.81
N ALA A 129 7.79 2.74 -7.43
CA ALA A 129 6.50 2.15 -7.77
C ALA A 129 5.33 2.91 -7.14
N GLU A 130 5.45 3.32 -5.86
CA GLU A 130 4.44 4.15 -5.18
C GLU A 130 4.24 5.50 -5.91
N PHE A 131 5.32 6.14 -6.37
CA PHE A 131 5.21 7.39 -7.13
C PHE A 131 4.55 7.20 -8.49
N PHE A 132 4.88 6.14 -9.20
CA PHE A 132 4.22 5.82 -10.47
C PHE A 132 2.71 5.62 -10.26
N LEU A 133 2.33 4.81 -9.28
CA LEU A 133 0.94 4.52 -8.97
C LEU A 133 0.19 5.77 -8.48
N ALA A 134 0.83 6.64 -7.71
CA ALA A 134 0.25 7.93 -7.33
C ALA A 134 -0.16 8.75 -8.57
N GLY A 135 0.69 8.76 -9.61
CA GLY A 135 0.38 9.40 -10.89
C GLY A 135 -0.83 8.79 -11.59
N VAL A 136 -0.90 7.45 -11.63
CA VAL A 136 -2.05 6.73 -12.20
C VAL A 136 -3.34 7.00 -11.42
N PHE A 137 -3.30 6.94 -10.08
CA PHE A 137 -4.46 7.16 -9.23
C PHE A 137 -4.96 8.60 -9.28
N PHE A 138 -4.05 9.56 -9.41
CA PHE A 138 -4.41 10.95 -9.65
C PHE A 138 -5.13 11.13 -10.99
N HIS A 139 -4.61 10.52 -12.06
CA HIS A 139 -5.22 10.58 -13.38
C HIS A 139 -6.62 9.94 -13.41
N GLN A 140 -6.81 8.81 -12.72
CA GLN A 140 -8.09 8.10 -12.63
C GLN A 140 -9.07 8.71 -11.62
N GLY A 141 -8.67 9.74 -10.85
CA GLY A 141 -9.54 10.41 -9.87
C GLY A 141 -9.79 9.64 -8.57
N LEU A 142 -9.17 8.47 -8.38
CA LEU A 142 -9.42 7.55 -7.25
C LEU A 142 -9.17 8.20 -5.87
N LEU A 143 -8.19 9.12 -5.80
CA LEU A 143 -7.83 9.82 -4.57
C LEU A 143 -8.91 10.80 -4.08
N LYS A 144 -9.73 11.34 -4.98
CA LYS A 144 -10.82 12.27 -4.62
C LYS A 144 -12.00 11.53 -3.98
N GLU A 145 -12.28 10.31 -4.45
CA GLU A 145 -13.41 9.52 -3.98
C GLU A 145 -13.22 9.02 -2.55
N LEU A 146 -11.99 8.64 -2.16
CA LEU A 146 -11.72 8.22 -0.79
C LEU A 146 -11.86 9.36 0.22
N SER A 147 -11.41 10.57 -0.14
CA SER A 147 -11.58 11.75 0.72
C SER A 147 -13.06 12.12 0.91
N SER A 148 -13.93 11.77 -0.04
CA SER A 148 -15.38 12.00 0.08
C SER A 148 -16.09 10.94 0.93
N LYS A 149 -15.56 9.72 1.02
CA LYS A 149 -16.13 8.63 1.84
C LYS A 149 -15.70 8.69 3.31
N ALA A 150 -14.67 9.47 3.62
CA ALA A 150 -14.14 9.66 4.97
C ALA A 150 -14.78 10.85 5.73
N ALA A 151 -15.69 11.59 5.09
CA ALA A 151 -16.45 12.70 5.67
C ALA A 151 -17.89 12.26 5.98
#